data_AF-A0A2G9PU36-F1
#
_entry.id   AF-A0A2G9PU36-F1
#
_cell.length_a   1.000
_cell.length_b   1.000
_cell.length_c   1.000
_cell.angle_alpha   90.00
_cell.angle_beta   90.00
_cell.angle_gamma   90.00
#
_symmetry.space_group_name_H-M   'P 1'
#
loop_
_entity.id
_entity.type
_entity.pdbx_description
1 polymer ?
#
loop_
_entity_poly.entity_id
_entity_poly.type
_entity_poly.pdbx_seq_one_letter_code
_entity_poly.pdbx_strand_id
1 'polypeptide(L)'
;MVPQRIICLIAFSLLILASCSLDPAQEFNQSVTERLSDTYSRLCFLYVDGEQRFYFDEGNIYSGEKLLGHTRNGCVYPKSDECNGENFLVFQPDSIKLYGYNMTSSKKVDSCDDANIVVSEKQFDHFSRLKWSVPYIKNIDLSDPGLKQAALSITENCTDDTCRVNAIYRHVMTSLKYIRDNPDGGDQIYSPATTLKRGGGDCEDLSGVMNSYLGAIGIKTFVVLTEKHAYALACGVDMKRLQEEVLKSFYETTEVSKEQDIELVSGRVYYYGGTSASVAGDVEFSFSVEADSKVDVYVVKSQKDYIDYVETGNFGYYKECSEKYVTSINRTCNIADSGGIMIVNKAFKPIKVKLVAKYKYDHYIVDPAEVVMDYYTVDNETCVVLEATAGKFGYPGYSVDDKTMKMAIDPSSFRIVNLT
;
A
#
# COMPACT_ATOMS: atom_id res chain seq x y z
N MET A 1 -27.97 -21.79 -48.06
CA MET A 1 -27.71 -20.95 -49.26
C MET A 1 -26.61 -19.96 -48.94
N VAL A 2 -25.85 -19.51 -49.94
CA VAL A 2 -24.69 -18.61 -49.82
C VAL A 2 -24.82 -17.51 -50.89
N PRO A 3 -24.46 -16.26 -50.59
CA PRO A 3 -23.29 -15.63 -51.23
C PRO A 3 -22.37 -15.01 -50.15
N GLN A 4 -21.03 -15.13 -50.12
CA GLN A 4 -19.94 -15.07 -51.11
C GLN A 4 -19.63 -13.68 -51.72
N ARG A 5 -18.57 -13.06 -51.18
CA ARG A 5 -17.47 -12.34 -51.88
C ARG A 5 -16.15 -12.78 -51.20
N ILE A 6 -14.99 -13.06 -51.80
CA ILE A 6 -14.27 -12.61 -53.03
C ILE A 6 -13.53 -11.27 -52.79
N ILE A 7 -12.20 -11.11 -52.95
CA ILE A 7 -11.06 -12.05 -53.16
C ILE A 7 -9.71 -11.37 -52.83
N CYS A 8 -8.68 -12.16 -52.48
CA CYS A 8 -7.19 -12.05 -52.70
C CYS A 8 -6.42 -12.62 -51.48
N LEU A 9 -5.50 -13.60 -51.58
CA LEU A 9 -4.24 -13.73 -52.36
C LEU A 9 -3.21 -12.67 -51.92
N ILE A 10 -1.97 -13.03 -51.54
CA ILE A 10 -0.97 -13.95 -52.12
C ILE A 10 -0.33 -14.78 -50.96
N ALA A 11 -0.31 -16.13 -50.96
CA ALA A 11 0.76 -17.05 -51.46
C ALA A 11 2.19 -16.76 -50.91
N PHE A 12 3.10 -17.68 -50.59
CA PHE A 12 3.30 -19.15 -50.76
C PHE A 12 4.42 -19.54 -49.73
N SER A 13 4.84 -20.77 -49.38
CA SER A 13 4.48 -22.20 -49.58
C SER A 13 5.42 -23.05 -48.67
N LEU A 14 5.38 -24.38 -48.51
CA LEU A 14 4.59 -25.45 -49.16
C LEU A 14 4.15 -26.54 -48.16
N LEU A 15 4.83 -27.70 -48.11
CA LEU A 15 4.60 -28.93 -47.31
C LEU A 15 5.99 -29.61 -47.10
N ILE A 16 6.21 -30.65 -46.27
CA ILE A 16 5.69 -32.03 -46.37
C ILE A 16 5.65 -32.71 -44.98
N LEU A 17 4.64 -33.58 -44.78
CA LEU A 17 4.54 -34.53 -43.66
C LEU A 17 5.15 -35.90 -44.03
N ALA A 18 5.77 -36.56 -43.07
CA ALA A 18 6.00 -38.01 -43.09
C ALA A 18 5.85 -38.58 -41.67
N SER A 19 5.05 -39.63 -41.52
CA SER A 19 4.71 -40.25 -40.23
C SER A 19 5.16 -41.71 -40.21
N CYS A 20 5.85 -42.12 -39.15
CA CYS A 20 6.02 -43.54 -38.79
C CYS A 20 6.16 -43.69 -37.27
N SER A 21 5.60 -44.77 -36.74
CA SER A 21 5.64 -45.14 -35.33
C SER A 21 6.62 -46.29 -35.09
N LEU A 22 7.33 -46.29 -33.94
CA LEU A 22 7.65 -47.49 -33.14
C LEU A 22 8.36 -47.11 -31.83
N ASP A 23 8.32 -48.02 -30.86
CA ASP A 23 8.76 -47.89 -29.46
C ASP A 23 8.94 -49.32 -28.88
N PRO A 24 9.69 -49.58 -27.79
CA PRO A 24 11.03 -49.10 -27.40
C PRO A 24 12.06 -50.25 -27.32
N ALA A 25 13.38 -49.97 -27.42
CA ALA A 25 14.44 -50.80 -26.81
C ALA A 25 15.84 -50.14 -26.77
N GLN A 26 16.53 -50.32 -25.64
CA GLN A 26 17.98 -50.33 -25.37
C GLN A 26 18.96 -49.36 -26.07
N GLU A 27 19.44 -48.41 -25.25
CA GLU A 27 20.85 -48.21 -24.85
C GLU A 27 21.98 -47.83 -25.86
N PHE A 28 22.71 -46.79 -25.41
CA PHE A 28 24.17 -46.60 -25.42
C PHE A 28 24.82 -45.64 -26.45
N ASN A 29 25.30 -44.50 -25.91
CA ASN A 29 26.40 -43.63 -26.38
C ASN A 29 26.48 -43.24 -27.87
N GLN A 30 26.09 -42.00 -28.20
CA GLN A 30 27.07 -40.89 -28.31
C GLN A 30 26.43 -39.49 -28.51
N SER A 31 27.21 -38.46 -28.16
CA SER A 31 27.15 -37.06 -28.64
C SER A 31 25.80 -36.32 -28.72
N VAL A 32 25.47 -35.57 -27.66
CA VAL A 32 24.96 -34.19 -27.80
C VAL A 32 25.68 -33.31 -26.77
N THR A 33 26.64 -32.51 -27.24
CA THR A 33 27.36 -31.52 -26.42
C THR A 33 27.40 -30.17 -27.15
N GLU A 34 26.23 -29.62 -27.43
CA GLU A 34 26.10 -28.30 -28.05
C GLU A 34 25.12 -27.38 -27.30
N ARG A 35 25.59 -26.16 -27.03
CA ARG A 35 24.82 -24.90 -26.98
C ARG A 35 23.64 -24.82 -26.01
N LEU A 36 23.95 -24.77 -24.72
CA LEU A 36 23.19 -23.97 -23.74
C LEU A 36 24.10 -22.97 -23.02
N SER A 37 24.74 -22.11 -23.81
CA SER A 37 25.46 -20.94 -23.33
C SER A 37 25.40 -19.85 -24.39
N ASP A 38 24.55 -18.84 -24.17
CA ASP A 38 24.72 -17.43 -24.57
C ASP A 38 23.51 -16.61 -24.09
N THR A 39 23.69 -15.29 -23.94
CA THR A 39 22.62 -14.31 -23.61
C THR A 39 21.77 -14.57 -22.35
N TYR A 40 22.43 -14.57 -21.18
CA TYR A 40 21.90 -13.90 -20.00
C TYR A 40 23.04 -13.17 -19.29
N SER A 41 23.10 -11.83 -19.45
CA SER A 41 24.04 -10.96 -18.75
C SER A 41 23.68 -10.89 -17.26
N ARG A 42 24.57 -11.44 -16.42
CA ARG A 42 24.33 -11.57 -14.98
C ARG A 42 25.10 -10.51 -14.22
N LEU A 43 24.42 -9.44 -13.83
CA LEU A 43 24.96 -8.53 -12.82
C LEU A 43 25.24 -9.33 -11.55
N CYS A 44 26.51 -9.40 -11.21
CA CYS A 44 26.98 -9.71 -9.88
C CYS A 44 27.50 -8.38 -9.29
N PHE A 45 27.39 -8.23 -7.98
CA PHE A 45 27.89 -7.06 -7.26
C PHE A 45 28.96 -7.52 -6.29
N LEU A 46 30.07 -6.78 -6.20
CA LEU A 46 31.12 -7.05 -5.23
C LEU A 46 31.28 -5.83 -4.32
N TYR A 47 31.15 -6.09 -3.03
CA TYR A 47 31.19 -5.10 -1.97
C TYR A 47 32.52 -5.16 -1.24
N VAL A 48 33.16 -4.01 -1.03
CA VAL A 48 34.35 -3.86 -0.19
C VAL A 48 34.05 -2.79 0.86
N ASP A 49 34.37 -3.08 2.12
CA ASP A 49 34.07 -2.26 3.31
C ASP A 49 32.58 -1.89 3.51
N GLY A 50 31.67 -2.55 2.78
CA GLY A 50 30.23 -2.28 2.79
C GLY A 50 29.74 -1.42 1.62
N GLU A 51 30.63 -0.91 0.78
CA GLU A 51 30.31 -0.15 -0.43
C GLU A 51 30.31 -1.05 -1.67
N GLN A 52 29.34 -0.88 -2.57
CA GLN A 52 29.37 -1.50 -3.90
C GLN A 52 30.44 -0.80 -4.75
N ARG A 53 31.64 -1.41 -4.82
CA ARG A 53 32.76 -0.85 -5.60
C ARG A 53 32.87 -1.43 -7.02
N PHE A 54 32.22 -2.58 -7.29
CA PHE A 54 32.37 -3.27 -8.57
C PHE A 54 31.05 -3.80 -9.15
N TYR A 55 30.97 -3.79 -10.49
CA TYR A 55 29.92 -4.46 -11.28
C TYR A 55 30.53 -5.46 -12.27
N PHE A 56 29.70 -6.37 -12.76
CA PHE A 56 30.09 -7.43 -13.70
C PHE A 56 29.27 -7.30 -14.98
N ASP A 57 29.94 -7.36 -16.13
CA ASP A 57 29.30 -7.29 -17.46
C ASP A 57 30.00 -8.19 -18.48
N GLU A 58 29.25 -8.98 -19.24
CA GLU A 58 29.72 -10.09 -20.10
C GLU A 58 30.82 -10.98 -19.46
N GLY A 59 30.76 -11.14 -18.14
CA GLY A 59 31.75 -11.89 -17.36
C GLY A 59 33.04 -11.12 -17.03
N ASN A 60 33.22 -9.89 -17.51
CA ASN A 60 34.26 -8.96 -17.08
C ASN A 60 33.89 -8.29 -15.74
N ILE A 61 34.89 -7.73 -15.04
CA ILE A 61 34.74 -7.09 -13.72
C ILE A 61 35.26 -5.66 -13.77
N TYR A 62 34.45 -4.70 -13.31
CA TYR A 62 34.71 -3.27 -13.47
C TYR A 62 34.60 -2.50 -12.15
N SER A 63 35.45 -1.48 -11.96
CA SER A 63 35.33 -0.43 -10.93
C SER A 63 35.14 0.91 -11.62
N GLY A 64 33.90 1.42 -11.66
CA GLY A 64 33.53 2.45 -12.64
C GLY A 64 33.87 1.95 -14.05
N GLU A 65 34.46 2.78 -14.90
CA GLU A 65 34.85 2.37 -16.26
C GLU A 65 36.12 1.47 -16.31
N LYS A 66 36.84 1.27 -15.19
CA LYS A 66 38.10 0.51 -15.18
C LYS A 66 37.85 -1.00 -15.14
N LEU A 67 38.19 -1.70 -16.22
CA LEU A 67 38.28 -3.17 -16.28
C LEU A 67 39.40 -3.69 -15.36
N LEU A 68 39.04 -4.46 -14.33
CA LEU A 68 39.95 -5.03 -13.33
C LEU A 68 40.22 -6.52 -13.52
N GLY A 69 39.32 -7.26 -14.16
CA GLY A 69 39.42 -8.71 -14.26
C GLY A 69 38.35 -9.32 -15.14
N HIS A 70 38.37 -10.65 -15.23
CA HIS A 70 37.33 -11.44 -15.89
C HIS A 70 37.01 -12.69 -15.08
N THR A 71 35.83 -13.25 -15.32
CA THR A 71 35.36 -14.50 -14.74
C THR A 71 35.48 -15.61 -15.77
N ARG A 72 35.78 -16.83 -15.33
CA ARG A 72 35.69 -18.02 -16.18
C ARG A 72 35.27 -19.19 -15.32
N ASN A 73 34.20 -19.88 -15.74
CA ASN A 73 33.61 -21.02 -15.02
C ASN A 73 33.27 -20.73 -13.53
N GLY A 74 33.00 -19.47 -13.18
CA GLY A 74 32.67 -19.04 -11.82
C GLY A 74 33.84 -18.55 -10.96
N CYS A 75 35.10 -18.84 -11.34
CA CYS A 75 36.27 -18.28 -10.66
C CYS A 75 36.69 -16.94 -11.26
N VAL A 76 37.31 -16.07 -10.44
CA VAL A 76 37.74 -14.72 -10.81
C VAL A 76 39.23 -14.66 -11.15
N TYR A 77 39.54 -13.98 -12.24
CA TYR A 77 40.88 -13.76 -12.77
C TYR A 77 41.16 -12.25 -12.86
N PRO A 78 41.73 -11.64 -11.81
CA PRO A 78 42.14 -10.24 -11.82
C PRO A 78 43.28 -10.02 -12.83
N LYS A 79 43.37 -8.81 -13.38
CA LYS A 79 44.19 -8.49 -14.55
C LYS A 79 45.55 -7.87 -14.21
N SER A 80 45.81 -7.56 -12.94
CA SER A 80 47.01 -6.85 -12.48
C SER A 80 47.36 -7.14 -11.02
N ASP A 81 48.58 -6.79 -10.62
CA ASP A 81 49.06 -6.81 -9.24
C ASP A 81 48.43 -5.71 -8.36
N GLU A 82 47.48 -4.92 -8.89
CA GLU A 82 46.87 -3.77 -8.18
C GLU A 82 45.89 -4.21 -7.08
N CYS A 83 45.37 -5.44 -7.15
CA CYS A 83 44.41 -6.01 -6.20
C CYS A 83 45.07 -6.69 -4.97
N ASN A 84 46.36 -6.45 -4.71
CA ASN A 84 47.08 -7.05 -3.59
C ASN A 84 46.54 -6.58 -2.23
N GLY A 85 46.18 -7.52 -1.36
CA GLY A 85 45.67 -7.27 0.00
C GLY A 85 44.15 -7.04 0.11
N GLU A 86 43.43 -6.91 -1.00
CA GLU A 86 41.96 -6.80 -0.99
C GLU A 86 41.28 -8.18 -0.85
N ASN A 87 40.10 -8.20 -0.22
CA ASN A 87 39.27 -9.40 -0.08
C ASN A 87 38.08 -9.35 -1.04
N PHE A 88 38.00 -10.32 -1.95
CA PHE A 88 36.97 -10.36 -3.00
C PHE A 88 35.87 -11.37 -2.68
N LEU A 89 34.60 -10.94 -2.72
CA LEU A 89 33.41 -11.77 -2.53
C LEU A 89 32.67 -11.97 -3.86
N VAL A 90 32.80 -13.17 -4.43
CA VAL A 90 32.18 -13.51 -5.72
C VAL A 90 30.87 -14.25 -5.50
N PHE A 91 29.78 -13.74 -6.08
CA PHE A 91 28.47 -14.38 -6.09
C PHE A 91 28.20 -15.03 -7.46
N GLN A 92 27.54 -16.19 -7.46
CA GLN A 92 27.03 -16.84 -8.67
C GLN A 92 25.52 -17.14 -8.47
N PRO A 93 24.61 -16.40 -9.15
CA PRO A 93 23.17 -16.41 -8.85
C PRO A 93 22.48 -17.78 -8.84
N ASP A 94 22.97 -18.74 -9.63
CA ASP A 94 22.35 -20.05 -9.85
C ASP A 94 22.86 -21.12 -8.88
N SER A 95 24.06 -20.94 -8.29
CA SER A 95 24.76 -21.98 -7.52
C SER A 95 24.89 -21.66 -6.03
N ILE A 96 24.67 -20.40 -5.64
CA ILE A 96 24.74 -19.90 -4.26
C ILE A 96 26.08 -20.24 -3.59
N LYS A 97 27.16 -20.33 -4.38
CA LYS A 97 28.53 -20.47 -3.88
C LYS A 97 29.13 -19.11 -3.59
N LEU A 98 29.86 -19.03 -2.48
CA LEU A 98 30.61 -17.86 -2.04
C LEU A 98 32.10 -18.17 -2.22
N TYR A 99 32.80 -17.36 -3.01
CA TYR A 99 34.26 -17.45 -3.13
C TYR A 99 34.86 -16.19 -2.52
N GLY A 100 35.70 -16.40 -1.50
CA GLY A 100 36.41 -15.35 -0.78
C GLY A 100 37.91 -15.42 -1.06
N TYR A 101 38.44 -14.48 -1.83
CA TYR A 101 39.88 -14.47 -2.18
C TYR A 101 40.64 -13.49 -1.29
N ASN A 102 41.60 -14.01 -0.51
CA ASN A 102 42.54 -13.22 0.27
C ASN A 102 43.87 -13.11 -0.50
N MET A 103 44.09 -12.01 -1.21
CA MET A 103 45.23 -11.84 -2.11
C MET A 103 46.46 -11.26 -1.41
N THR A 104 46.92 -11.91 -0.33
CA THR A 104 48.11 -11.51 0.45
C THR A 104 49.37 -12.34 0.16
N SER A 105 49.32 -13.31 -0.76
CA SER A 105 50.50 -14.09 -1.16
C SER A 105 50.71 -14.06 -2.68
N SER A 106 51.96 -13.85 -3.11
CA SER A 106 52.37 -13.82 -4.52
C SER A 106 52.44 -15.19 -5.20
N LYS A 107 51.72 -16.19 -4.67
CA LYS A 107 51.48 -17.47 -5.34
C LYS A 107 50.23 -17.36 -6.20
N LYS A 108 50.28 -17.92 -7.42
CA LYS A 108 49.06 -18.30 -8.11
C LYS A 108 48.27 -19.29 -7.26
N VAL A 109 46.99 -19.00 -7.08
CA VAL A 109 46.00 -19.92 -6.52
C VAL A 109 45.42 -20.68 -7.71
N ASP A 110 46.05 -21.81 -8.07
CA ASP A 110 45.73 -22.56 -9.29
C ASP A 110 44.46 -23.44 -9.16
N SER A 111 43.86 -23.55 -7.97
CA SER A 111 42.53 -24.14 -7.72
C SER A 111 41.69 -23.22 -6.83
N CYS A 112 40.37 -23.24 -6.99
CA CYS A 112 39.45 -22.41 -6.19
C CYS A 112 39.09 -23.07 -4.84
N ASP A 113 39.86 -24.07 -4.40
CA ASP A 113 39.62 -24.89 -3.20
C ASP A 113 40.54 -24.52 -2.01
N ASP A 114 41.73 -23.94 -2.26
CA ASP A 114 42.74 -23.63 -1.22
C ASP A 114 42.50 -22.29 -0.48
N ALA A 115 41.42 -21.56 -0.80
CA ALA A 115 41.15 -20.24 -0.27
C ALA A 115 40.47 -20.29 1.12
N ASN A 116 41.25 -20.11 2.20
CA ASN A 116 40.71 -19.96 3.55
C ASN A 116 39.99 -18.61 3.71
N ILE A 117 38.67 -18.63 3.58
CA ILE A 117 37.81 -17.44 3.69
C ILE A 117 37.65 -17.04 5.17
N VAL A 118 38.07 -15.82 5.51
CA VAL A 118 37.77 -15.18 6.80
C VAL A 118 36.83 -14.00 6.56
N VAL A 119 35.52 -14.26 6.52
CA VAL A 119 34.49 -13.21 6.52
C VAL A 119 34.34 -12.66 7.94
N SER A 120 34.26 -11.34 8.12
CA SER A 120 33.92 -10.80 9.45
C SER A 120 32.46 -11.09 9.80
N GLU A 121 32.16 -11.29 11.08
CA GLU A 121 30.82 -11.65 11.57
C GLU A 121 29.72 -10.69 11.06
N LYS A 122 30.01 -9.38 11.01
CA LYS A 122 29.10 -8.35 10.48
C LYS A 122 28.84 -8.48 8.97
N GLN A 123 29.86 -8.84 8.19
CA GLN A 123 29.72 -9.06 6.74
C GLN A 123 28.95 -10.37 6.47
N PHE A 124 29.15 -11.41 7.30
CA PHE A 124 28.41 -12.67 7.20
C PHE A 124 26.93 -12.52 7.53
N ASP A 125 26.60 -11.74 8.56
CA ASP A 125 25.23 -11.35 8.92
C ASP A 125 24.56 -10.55 7.79
N HIS A 126 25.20 -9.49 7.30
CA HIS A 126 24.69 -8.71 6.16
C HIS A 126 24.43 -9.58 4.92
N PHE A 127 25.37 -10.46 4.56
CA PHE A 127 25.20 -11.37 3.41
C PHE A 127 24.07 -12.38 3.61
N SER A 128 23.93 -12.92 4.82
CA SER A 128 22.89 -13.93 5.13
C SER A 128 21.49 -13.34 5.02
N ARG A 129 21.30 -12.08 5.43
CA ARG A 129 20.05 -11.32 5.24
C ARG A 129 19.79 -11.02 3.77
N LEU A 130 20.79 -10.53 3.03
CA LEU A 130 20.64 -10.25 1.59
C LEU A 130 20.28 -11.52 0.81
N LYS A 131 20.88 -12.66 1.15
CA LYS A 131 20.54 -13.97 0.57
C LYS A 131 19.09 -14.36 0.87
N TRP A 132 18.59 -14.09 2.09
CA TRP A 132 17.20 -14.33 2.46
C TRP A 132 16.23 -13.35 1.79
N SER A 133 16.63 -12.10 1.53
CA SER A 133 15.76 -11.08 0.91
C SER A 133 15.64 -11.21 -0.62
N VAL A 134 16.60 -11.85 -1.30
CA VAL A 134 16.62 -12.00 -2.78
C VAL A 134 15.29 -12.45 -3.40
N PRO A 135 14.56 -13.44 -2.86
CA PRO A 135 13.25 -13.86 -3.41
C PRO A 135 12.21 -12.73 -3.40
N TYR A 136 12.12 -11.97 -2.31
CA TYR A 136 11.18 -10.84 -2.18
C TYR A 136 11.51 -9.73 -3.18
N ILE A 137 12.80 -9.38 -3.34
CA ILE A 137 13.24 -8.32 -4.27
C ILE A 137 13.03 -8.74 -5.73
N LYS A 138 13.34 -10.00 -6.09
CA LYS A 138 13.20 -10.51 -7.46
C LYS A 138 11.75 -10.55 -7.97
N ASN A 139 10.77 -10.50 -7.08
CA ASN A 139 9.35 -10.41 -7.41
C ASN A 139 8.84 -8.96 -7.49
N ILE A 140 9.72 -7.96 -7.51
CA ILE A 140 9.38 -6.56 -7.80
C ILE A 140 9.78 -6.26 -9.25
N ASP A 141 8.83 -5.86 -10.10
CA ASP A 141 9.08 -5.52 -11.50
C ASP A 141 8.80 -4.03 -11.74
N LEU A 142 9.88 -3.26 -11.80
CA LEU A 142 9.86 -1.81 -12.07
C LEU A 142 9.77 -1.49 -13.58
N SER A 143 9.74 -2.52 -14.42
CA SER A 143 9.91 -2.42 -15.89
C SER A 143 8.69 -2.85 -16.69
N ASP A 144 7.79 -3.68 -16.12
CA ASP A 144 6.60 -4.19 -16.81
C ASP A 144 5.72 -3.04 -17.36
N PRO A 145 5.50 -2.99 -18.70
CA PRO A 145 4.71 -1.92 -19.32
C PRO A 145 3.23 -1.91 -18.91
N GLY A 146 2.68 -3.06 -18.53
CA GLY A 146 1.30 -3.21 -18.06
C GLY A 146 1.12 -2.66 -16.65
N LEU A 147 2.04 -2.96 -15.73
CA LEU A 147 2.09 -2.34 -14.39
C LEU A 147 2.26 -0.83 -14.51
N LYS A 148 3.18 -0.36 -15.37
CA LYS A 148 3.36 1.07 -15.67
C LYS A 148 2.07 1.72 -16.18
N GLN A 149 1.38 1.11 -17.14
CA GLN A 149 0.16 1.68 -17.70
C GLN A 149 -1.02 1.64 -16.71
N ALA A 150 -1.11 0.61 -15.88
CA ALA A 150 -2.09 0.54 -14.79
C ALA A 150 -1.84 1.63 -13.73
N ALA A 151 -0.59 1.79 -13.28
CA ALA A 151 -0.20 2.85 -12.34
C ALA A 151 -0.50 4.26 -12.91
N LEU A 152 -0.16 4.53 -14.18
CA LEU A 152 -0.50 5.79 -14.84
C LEU A 152 -2.01 6.03 -14.90
N SER A 153 -2.83 4.99 -15.12
CA SER A 153 -4.30 5.08 -15.11
C SER A 153 -4.85 5.37 -13.71
N ILE A 154 -4.36 4.65 -12.69
CA ILE A 154 -4.72 4.90 -11.27
C ILE A 154 -4.41 6.34 -10.85
N THR A 155 -3.36 6.94 -11.43
CA THR A 155 -2.88 8.28 -11.07
C THR A 155 -3.17 9.37 -12.10
N GLU A 156 -4.07 9.14 -13.08
CA GLU A 156 -4.29 10.06 -14.22
C GLU A 156 -4.68 11.49 -13.79
N ASN A 157 -5.31 11.62 -12.62
CA ASN A 157 -5.78 12.89 -12.04
C ASN A 157 -4.79 13.50 -11.02
N CYS A 158 -3.63 12.90 -10.80
CA CYS A 158 -2.64 13.35 -9.82
C CYS A 158 -1.63 14.35 -10.40
N THR A 159 -1.48 15.48 -9.72
CA THR A 159 -0.56 16.56 -10.10
C THR A 159 0.88 16.36 -9.62
N ASP A 160 1.11 15.49 -8.64
CA ASP A 160 2.41 15.23 -8.01
C ASP A 160 2.51 13.83 -7.40
N ASP A 161 3.68 13.51 -6.86
CA ASP A 161 3.99 12.19 -6.28
C ASP A 161 3.29 11.94 -4.94
N THR A 162 2.98 12.97 -4.15
CA THR A 162 2.13 12.87 -2.95
C THR A 162 0.77 12.24 -3.28
N CYS A 163 0.08 12.76 -4.30
CA CYS A 163 -1.19 12.20 -4.75
C CYS A 163 -1.00 10.80 -5.35
N ARG A 164 0.05 10.56 -6.14
CA ARG A 164 0.31 9.25 -6.77
C ARG A 164 0.52 8.14 -5.75
N VAL A 165 1.31 8.40 -4.71
CA VAL A 165 1.54 7.45 -3.60
C VAL A 165 0.22 7.12 -2.89
N ASN A 166 -0.57 8.14 -2.55
CA ASN A 166 -1.87 7.96 -1.92
C ASN A 166 -2.83 7.17 -2.83
N ALA A 167 -2.97 7.54 -4.10
CA ALA A 167 -3.86 6.89 -5.06
C ALA A 167 -3.49 5.40 -5.29
N ILE A 168 -2.21 5.07 -5.44
CA ILE A 168 -1.75 3.68 -5.65
C ILE A 168 -1.92 2.85 -4.37
N TYR A 169 -1.59 3.39 -3.19
CA TYR A 169 -1.85 2.72 -1.92
C TYR A 169 -3.35 2.43 -1.74
N ARG A 170 -4.20 3.45 -1.93
CA ARG A 170 -5.66 3.33 -1.82
C ARG A 170 -6.22 2.32 -2.84
N HIS A 171 -5.69 2.31 -4.07
CA HIS A 171 -6.07 1.31 -5.07
C HIS A 171 -5.75 -0.12 -4.62
N VAL A 172 -4.52 -0.38 -4.17
CA VAL A 172 -4.10 -1.70 -3.68
C VAL A 172 -4.97 -2.15 -2.50
N MET A 173 -5.14 -1.29 -1.48
CA MET A 173 -5.90 -1.61 -0.26
C MET A 173 -7.41 -1.80 -0.47
N THR A 174 -7.97 -1.33 -1.59
CA THR A 174 -9.42 -1.46 -1.90
C THR A 174 -9.72 -2.46 -3.00
N SER A 175 -8.76 -2.74 -3.90
CA SER A 175 -8.96 -3.62 -5.06
C SER A 175 -8.41 -5.03 -4.84
N LEU A 176 -7.43 -5.20 -3.94
CA LEU A 176 -6.81 -6.47 -3.61
C LEU A 176 -7.17 -6.90 -2.18
N LYS A 177 -7.16 -8.21 -1.95
CA LYS A 177 -7.43 -8.82 -0.64
C LYS A 177 -6.14 -9.25 0.03
N TYR A 178 -6.10 -9.16 1.35
CA TYR A 178 -5.13 -9.91 2.13
C TYR A 178 -5.46 -11.41 2.04
N ILE A 179 -4.59 -12.19 1.40
CA ILE A 179 -4.71 -13.64 1.23
C ILE A 179 -3.45 -14.25 1.83
N ARG A 180 -3.54 -14.66 3.09
CA ARG A 180 -2.45 -15.38 3.77
C ARG A 180 -2.20 -16.73 3.09
N ASP A 181 -0.93 -17.03 2.85
CA ASP A 181 -0.50 -18.32 2.35
C ASP A 181 -0.75 -19.49 3.32
N ASN A 182 -0.65 -20.70 2.78
CA ASN A 182 -0.93 -21.94 3.51
C ASN A 182 0.13 -22.18 4.59
N PRO A 183 -0.21 -22.27 5.89
CA PRO A 183 0.76 -22.49 6.97
C PRO A 183 1.56 -23.79 6.83
N ASP A 184 1.03 -24.80 6.12
CA ASP A 184 1.73 -26.07 5.86
C ASP A 184 2.70 -26.00 4.65
N GLY A 185 2.70 -24.89 3.89
CA GLY A 185 3.43 -24.72 2.63
C GLY A 185 4.72 -23.89 2.71
N GLY A 186 4.88 -23.05 3.75
CA GLY A 186 5.87 -21.97 3.80
C GLY A 186 5.49 -20.77 2.91
N ASP A 187 6.25 -19.66 3.01
CA ASP A 187 6.08 -18.47 2.17
C ASP A 187 6.12 -18.82 0.67
N GLN A 188 5.14 -18.35 -0.10
CA GLN A 188 5.08 -18.53 -1.55
C GLN A 188 5.04 -17.19 -2.28
N ILE A 189 6.04 -16.33 -2.06
CA ILE A 189 6.15 -14.99 -2.66
C ILE A 189 5.82 -15.02 -4.18
N TYR A 190 4.74 -14.34 -4.58
CA TYR A 190 4.28 -14.27 -5.97
C TYR A 190 4.81 -13.02 -6.68
N SER A 191 4.82 -13.05 -8.01
CA SER A 191 5.09 -11.87 -8.83
C SER A 191 3.87 -10.95 -8.91
N PRO A 192 4.01 -9.64 -9.21
CA PRO A 192 2.93 -8.67 -9.07
C PRO A 192 1.77 -8.98 -10.03
N ALA A 193 2.11 -9.39 -11.26
CA ALA A 193 1.14 -9.88 -12.24
C ALA A 193 0.35 -11.12 -11.77
N THR A 194 0.93 -11.94 -10.88
CA THR A 194 0.27 -13.12 -10.31
C THR A 194 -0.60 -12.74 -9.11
N THR A 195 -0.12 -11.88 -8.20
CA THR A 195 -0.92 -11.31 -7.09
C THR A 195 -2.14 -10.55 -7.60
N LEU A 196 -1.97 -9.72 -8.63
CA LEU A 196 -3.08 -9.04 -9.33
C LEU A 196 -4.07 -10.02 -9.95
N LYS A 197 -3.59 -11.11 -10.56
CA LYS A 197 -4.42 -12.18 -11.15
C LYS A 197 -5.14 -13.04 -10.10
N ARG A 198 -4.55 -13.22 -8.90
CA ARG A 198 -5.20 -13.82 -7.71
C ARG A 198 -6.25 -12.88 -7.10
N GLY A 199 -6.14 -11.57 -7.34
CA GLY A 199 -6.93 -10.53 -6.68
C GLY A 199 -6.49 -10.29 -5.23
N GLY A 200 -5.24 -10.61 -4.90
CA GLY A 200 -4.72 -10.56 -3.53
C GLY A 200 -3.52 -11.46 -3.26
N GLY A 201 -2.99 -11.30 -2.06
CA GLY A 201 -1.82 -11.97 -1.49
C GLY A 201 -1.57 -11.41 -0.08
N ASP A 202 -0.51 -11.79 0.58
CA ASP A 202 -0.12 -11.31 1.92
C ASP A 202 0.88 -10.13 1.87
N CYS A 203 1.68 -9.94 2.92
CA CYS A 203 2.35 -8.68 3.21
C CYS A 203 3.42 -8.33 2.17
N GLU A 204 4.20 -9.32 1.75
CA GLU A 204 5.20 -9.22 0.70
C GLU A 204 4.60 -9.11 -0.70
N ASP A 205 3.53 -9.84 -0.97
CA ASP A 205 2.82 -9.89 -2.26
C ASP A 205 2.27 -8.49 -2.60
N LEU A 206 1.54 -7.91 -1.65
CA LEU A 206 0.93 -6.58 -1.78
C LEU A 206 1.99 -5.47 -1.76
N SER A 207 3.07 -5.64 -0.99
CA SER A 207 4.23 -4.74 -1.02
C SER A 207 4.97 -4.79 -2.35
N GLY A 208 5.08 -5.97 -2.95
CA GLY A 208 5.66 -6.18 -4.28
C GLY A 208 4.86 -5.45 -5.36
N VAL A 209 3.52 -5.54 -5.30
CA VAL A 209 2.62 -4.76 -6.17
C VAL A 209 2.79 -3.25 -5.97
N MET A 210 2.86 -2.75 -4.72
CA MET A 210 3.04 -1.32 -4.46
C MET A 210 4.40 -0.80 -4.96
N ASN A 211 5.50 -1.47 -4.64
CA ASN A 211 6.84 -1.11 -5.14
C ASN A 211 6.87 -1.09 -6.67
N SER A 212 6.29 -2.11 -7.31
CA SER A 212 6.28 -2.24 -8.78
C SER A 212 5.48 -1.12 -9.45
N TYR A 213 4.26 -0.83 -8.99
CA TYR A 213 3.45 0.27 -9.55
C TYR A 213 4.13 1.64 -9.41
N LEU A 214 4.70 1.94 -8.23
CA LEU A 214 5.31 3.23 -7.94
C LEU A 214 6.63 3.43 -8.67
N GLY A 215 7.53 2.44 -8.61
CA GLY A 215 8.81 2.51 -9.31
C GLY A 215 8.66 2.48 -10.84
N ALA A 216 7.65 1.77 -11.38
CA ALA A 216 7.36 1.80 -12.81
C ALA A 216 6.95 3.21 -13.30
N ILE A 217 6.37 4.08 -12.46
CA ILE A 217 6.11 5.49 -12.79
C ILE A 217 7.22 6.46 -12.36
N GLY A 218 8.33 5.95 -11.82
CA GLY A 218 9.53 6.71 -11.46
C GLY A 218 9.58 7.19 -10.01
N ILE A 219 8.63 6.79 -9.16
CA ILE A 219 8.67 7.11 -7.73
C ILE A 219 9.66 6.16 -7.04
N LYS A 220 10.65 6.73 -6.37
CA LYS A 220 11.66 5.98 -5.62
C LYS A 220 10.99 5.23 -4.46
N THR A 221 11.25 3.92 -4.39
CA THR A 221 10.64 3.01 -3.43
C THR A 221 11.66 2.06 -2.80
N PHE A 222 11.28 1.46 -1.67
CA PHE A 222 12.05 0.41 -1.00
C PHE A 222 11.09 -0.67 -0.51
N VAL A 223 11.51 -1.94 -0.60
CA VAL A 223 10.89 -3.01 0.19
C VAL A 223 11.53 -3.04 1.57
N VAL A 224 10.73 -3.10 2.62
CA VAL A 224 11.21 -3.25 4.00
C VAL A 224 10.75 -4.58 4.55
N LEU A 225 11.72 -5.37 4.98
CA LEU A 225 11.52 -6.70 5.55
C LEU A 225 11.82 -6.68 7.05
N THR A 226 11.02 -7.41 7.82
CA THR A 226 11.29 -7.76 9.23
C THR A 226 11.27 -9.28 9.39
N GLU A 227 11.47 -9.81 10.61
CA GLU A 227 11.48 -11.26 10.86
C GLU A 227 10.15 -11.95 10.48
N LYS A 228 9.03 -11.20 10.43
CA LYS A 228 7.67 -11.75 10.28
C LYS A 228 6.74 -10.92 9.39
N HIS A 229 7.28 -9.94 8.67
CA HIS A 229 6.47 -8.94 7.96
C HIS A 229 7.23 -8.26 6.81
N ALA A 230 6.48 -7.77 5.83
CA ALA A 230 7.00 -6.97 4.72
C ALA A 230 6.05 -5.80 4.41
N TYR A 231 6.62 -4.61 4.20
CA TYR A 231 5.90 -3.41 3.79
C TYR A 231 6.71 -2.61 2.74
N ALA A 232 6.10 -1.62 2.11
CA ALA A 232 6.77 -0.75 1.14
C ALA A 232 7.08 0.64 1.73
N LEU A 233 8.08 1.32 1.19
CA LEU A 233 8.29 2.77 1.35
C LEU A 233 8.16 3.48 0.01
N ALA A 234 7.72 4.73 0.03
CA ALA A 234 7.74 5.62 -1.14
C ALA A 234 8.26 7.02 -0.77
N CYS A 235 9.20 7.53 -1.56
CA CYS A 235 9.95 8.74 -1.25
C CYS A 235 9.53 9.96 -2.09
N GLY A 236 9.93 11.16 -1.64
CA GLY A 236 9.63 12.43 -2.31
C GLY A 236 8.23 12.99 -1.98
N VAL A 237 7.65 12.56 -0.86
CA VAL A 237 6.27 12.87 -0.46
C VAL A 237 6.21 14.08 0.48
N ASP A 238 5.28 15.02 0.24
CA ASP A 238 4.93 16.04 1.22
C ASP A 238 4.05 15.40 2.32
N MET A 239 4.66 15.09 3.46
CA MET A 239 3.99 14.44 4.58
C MET A 239 2.83 15.26 5.16
N LYS A 240 2.89 16.60 5.12
CA LYS A 240 1.80 17.46 5.62
C LYS A 240 0.60 17.38 4.71
N ARG A 241 0.81 17.54 3.39
CA ARG A 241 -0.27 17.39 2.41
C ARG A 241 -0.80 15.96 2.37
N LEU A 242 0.06 14.95 2.51
CA LEU A 242 -0.39 13.56 2.58
C LEU A 242 -1.32 13.35 3.78
N GLN A 243 -1.00 13.90 4.96
CA GLN A 243 -1.89 13.83 6.13
C GLN A 243 -3.23 14.54 5.86
N GLU A 244 -3.23 15.68 5.18
CA GLU A 244 -4.46 16.38 4.77
C GLU A 244 -5.32 15.54 3.80
N GLU A 245 -4.71 14.85 2.83
CA GLU A 245 -5.41 13.93 1.93
C GLU A 245 -5.92 12.66 2.64
N VAL A 246 -5.15 12.14 3.61
CA VAL A 246 -5.55 11.00 4.45
C VAL A 246 -6.73 11.36 5.34
N LEU A 247 -6.68 12.47 6.06
CA LEU A 247 -7.78 12.96 6.90
C LEU A 247 -9.05 13.17 6.08
N LYS A 248 -8.93 13.76 4.88
CA LYS A 248 -10.05 13.90 3.94
C LYS A 248 -10.67 12.56 3.52
N SER A 249 -9.89 11.48 3.45
CA SER A 249 -10.42 10.14 3.16
C SER A 249 -11.17 9.47 4.33
N PHE A 250 -11.06 10.03 5.54
CA PHE A 250 -11.84 9.62 6.70
C PHE A 250 -13.06 10.51 6.98
N TYR A 251 -13.32 11.51 6.14
CA TYR A 251 -14.44 12.45 6.27
C TYR A 251 -15.70 11.87 5.62
N GLU A 252 -16.69 11.44 6.42
CA GLU A 252 -17.95 10.84 5.94
C GLU A 252 -19.17 11.68 6.38
N THR A 253 -20.05 11.99 5.42
CA THR A 253 -21.39 12.56 5.69
C THR A 253 -22.35 11.45 6.13
N THR A 254 -22.89 11.55 7.34
CA THR A 254 -23.91 10.63 7.87
C THR A 254 -25.29 11.31 7.89
N GLU A 255 -26.32 10.61 7.42
CA GLU A 255 -27.73 10.99 7.62
C GLU A 255 -28.42 9.99 8.57
N VAL A 256 -28.87 10.48 9.73
CA VAL A 256 -29.67 9.71 10.70
C VAL A 256 -31.10 10.21 10.70
N SER A 257 -32.08 9.33 10.44
CA SER A 257 -33.51 9.66 10.40
C SER A 257 -34.28 8.92 11.50
N LYS A 258 -35.15 9.64 12.20
CA LYS A 258 -36.04 9.12 13.25
C LYS A 258 -37.47 9.55 13.01
N GLU A 259 -38.39 8.59 13.00
CA GLU A 259 -39.83 8.81 13.04
C GLU A 259 -40.38 8.33 14.40
N GLN A 260 -41.32 9.08 14.96
CA GLN A 260 -41.94 8.79 16.25
C GLN A 260 -43.32 9.44 16.41
N ASP A 261 -44.33 8.64 16.76
CA ASP A 261 -45.61 9.13 17.28
C ASP A 261 -45.50 9.33 18.80
N ILE A 262 -46.07 10.43 19.30
CA ILE A 262 -45.92 10.93 20.67
C ILE A 262 -47.31 11.33 21.20
N GLU A 263 -47.73 10.80 22.35
CA GLU A 263 -48.85 11.35 23.11
C GLU A 263 -48.32 12.29 24.19
N LEU A 264 -48.38 13.60 23.91
CA LEU A 264 -47.81 14.62 24.79
C LEU A 264 -48.90 15.17 25.72
N VAL A 265 -48.85 14.79 27.00
CA VAL A 265 -49.88 15.22 27.98
C VAL A 265 -49.78 16.72 28.31
N SER A 266 -50.88 17.28 28.82
CA SER A 266 -51.02 18.71 29.17
C SER A 266 -49.85 19.24 30.00
N GLY A 267 -49.25 20.36 29.57
CA GLY A 267 -48.17 21.04 30.30
C GLY A 267 -46.82 20.33 30.26
N ARG A 268 -46.64 19.31 29.42
CA ARG A 268 -45.36 18.62 29.23
C ARG A 268 -44.62 19.08 27.98
N VAL A 269 -43.32 18.79 28.03
CA VAL A 269 -42.34 19.01 26.98
C VAL A 269 -41.85 17.65 26.49
N TYR A 270 -41.67 17.52 25.19
CA TYR A 270 -40.89 16.45 24.57
C TYR A 270 -39.61 17.05 23.98
N TYR A 271 -38.49 16.35 24.12
CA TYR A 271 -37.20 16.73 23.54
C TYR A 271 -36.59 15.57 22.76
N TYR A 272 -36.00 15.87 21.60
CA TYR A 272 -35.22 14.94 20.81
C TYR A 272 -34.02 15.65 20.17
N GLY A 273 -32.82 15.24 20.57
CA GLY A 273 -31.55 15.75 20.05
C GLY A 273 -30.39 15.53 21.02
N GLY A 274 -29.26 16.16 20.72
CA GLY A 274 -27.95 15.78 21.22
C GLY A 274 -27.46 14.53 20.52
N THR A 275 -26.54 14.67 19.58
CA THR A 275 -25.80 13.51 19.06
C THR A 275 -24.72 13.10 20.07
N SER A 276 -24.42 11.80 20.16
CA SER A 276 -23.34 11.28 21.03
C SER A 276 -22.04 11.04 20.25
N ALA A 277 -21.88 11.70 19.11
CA ALA A 277 -20.75 11.54 18.19
C ALA A 277 -19.96 12.85 18.11
N SER A 278 -18.66 12.76 17.89
CA SER A 278 -17.80 13.91 17.63
C SER A 278 -18.07 14.46 16.22
N VAL A 279 -19.03 15.37 16.09
CA VAL A 279 -19.41 15.99 14.82
C VAL A 279 -18.40 17.07 14.41
N ALA A 280 -18.06 17.13 13.12
CA ALA A 280 -17.18 18.15 12.56
C ALA A 280 -17.97 19.37 12.07
N GLY A 281 -18.41 20.24 12.99
CA GLY A 281 -19.06 21.53 12.67
C GLY A 281 -20.57 21.54 12.82
N ASP A 282 -21.27 22.33 11.99
CA ASP A 282 -22.72 22.49 12.04
C ASP A 282 -23.45 21.26 11.47
N VAL A 283 -24.54 20.86 12.13
CA VAL A 283 -25.44 19.78 11.70
C VAL A 283 -26.60 20.36 10.88
N GLU A 284 -26.84 19.82 9.68
CA GLU A 284 -28.06 20.06 8.90
C GLU A 284 -29.22 19.26 9.53
N PHE A 285 -29.97 19.90 10.42
CA PHE A 285 -31.13 19.33 11.09
C PHE A 285 -32.41 19.63 10.31
N SER A 286 -33.05 18.59 9.77
CA SER A 286 -34.35 18.69 9.10
C SER A 286 -35.44 18.01 9.94
N PHE A 287 -36.59 18.65 10.12
CA PHE A 287 -37.70 18.08 10.89
C PHE A 287 -39.06 18.42 10.31
N SER A 288 -40.01 17.52 10.52
CA SER A 288 -41.44 17.73 10.31
C SER A 288 -42.20 17.32 11.57
N VAL A 289 -43.04 18.24 12.08
CA VAL A 289 -43.96 18.01 13.20
C VAL A 289 -45.38 18.15 12.66
N GLU A 290 -46.25 17.20 12.99
CA GLU A 290 -47.69 17.23 12.74
C GLU A 290 -48.42 16.94 14.05
N ALA A 291 -49.44 17.73 14.41
CA ALA A 291 -50.12 17.63 15.69
C ALA A 291 -51.64 17.80 15.57
N ASP A 292 -52.40 17.01 16.34
CA ASP A 292 -53.87 17.09 16.42
C ASP A 292 -54.38 18.34 17.17
N SER A 293 -53.47 19.16 17.68
CA SER A 293 -53.75 20.43 18.32
C SER A 293 -52.55 21.37 18.30
N LYS A 294 -52.72 22.57 18.88
CA LYS A 294 -51.76 23.66 18.81
C LYS A 294 -50.58 23.46 19.79
N VAL A 295 -49.37 23.35 19.24
CA VAL A 295 -48.10 23.24 19.97
C VAL A 295 -47.21 24.47 19.75
N ASP A 296 -46.26 24.69 20.66
CA ASP A 296 -45.04 25.43 20.31
C ASP A 296 -43.95 24.42 19.94
N VAL A 297 -43.14 24.75 18.93
CA VAL A 297 -41.96 23.99 18.51
C VAL A 297 -40.75 24.91 18.57
N TYR A 298 -39.73 24.50 19.32
CA TYR A 298 -38.46 25.20 19.45
C TYR A 298 -37.32 24.29 18.97
N VAL A 299 -36.34 24.86 18.28
CA VAL A 299 -35.06 24.18 18.05
C VAL A 299 -34.04 24.80 18.99
N VAL A 300 -33.62 24.05 19.99
CA VAL A 300 -32.75 24.51 21.09
C VAL A 300 -31.27 24.30 20.75
N LYS A 301 -30.40 25.14 21.31
CA LYS A 301 -28.96 25.14 20.97
C LYS A 301 -28.18 23.98 21.57
N SER A 302 -28.62 23.48 22.72
CA SER A 302 -28.02 22.35 23.41
C SER A 302 -29.06 21.58 24.22
N GLN A 303 -28.72 20.37 24.69
CA GLN A 303 -29.51 19.68 25.71
C GLN A 303 -29.64 20.50 27.01
N LYS A 304 -28.66 21.36 27.34
CA LYS A 304 -28.75 22.27 28.48
C LYS A 304 -29.86 23.30 28.32
N ASP A 305 -30.08 23.85 27.13
CA ASP A 305 -31.17 24.80 26.90
C ASP A 305 -32.56 24.16 27.11
N TYR A 306 -32.71 22.86 26.82
CA TYR A 306 -33.91 22.10 27.19
C TYR A 306 -34.07 21.95 28.71
N ILE A 307 -32.99 21.70 29.45
CA ILE A 307 -33.01 21.64 30.92
C ILE A 307 -33.36 23.02 31.49
N ASP A 308 -32.72 24.08 31.02
CA ASP A 308 -32.94 25.45 31.48
C ASP A 308 -34.38 25.94 31.17
N TYR A 309 -34.99 25.47 30.07
CA TYR A 309 -36.43 25.66 29.80
C TYR A 309 -37.30 25.03 30.90
N VAL A 310 -37.03 23.78 31.27
CA VAL A 310 -37.83 23.02 32.25
C VAL A 310 -37.64 23.55 33.67
N GLU A 311 -36.43 23.97 34.04
CA GLU A 311 -36.11 24.44 35.40
C GLU A 311 -36.38 25.94 35.61
N THR A 312 -36.15 26.78 34.60
CA THR A 312 -36.17 28.25 34.76
C THR A 312 -37.07 28.99 33.76
N GLY A 313 -37.40 28.36 32.62
CA GLY A 313 -38.10 29.00 31.50
C GLY A 313 -37.25 29.96 30.67
N ASN A 314 -35.96 30.13 30.98
CA ASN A 314 -35.00 30.96 30.24
C ASN A 314 -34.00 30.05 29.50
N PHE A 315 -33.91 30.16 28.17
CA PHE A 315 -33.21 29.17 27.34
C PHE A 315 -32.84 29.73 25.96
N GLY A 316 -31.78 29.21 25.35
CA GLY A 316 -31.33 29.53 24.00
C GLY A 316 -31.97 28.67 22.92
N TYR A 317 -32.52 29.31 21.88
CA TYR A 317 -33.09 28.63 20.72
C TYR A 317 -32.83 29.36 19.41
N TYR A 318 -32.90 28.64 18.30
CA TYR A 318 -32.80 29.14 16.92
C TYR A 318 -34.14 29.73 16.49
N LYS A 319 -34.23 31.06 16.37
CA LYS A 319 -35.52 31.77 16.29
C LYS A 319 -36.20 31.53 14.94
N GLU A 320 -35.43 31.62 13.87
CA GLU A 320 -35.74 31.28 12.49
C GLU A 320 -36.22 29.82 12.29
N CYS A 321 -35.85 28.92 13.20
CA CYS A 321 -36.22 27.51 13.19
C CYS A 321 -37.40 27.16 14.11
N SER A 322 -37.89 28.13 14.89
CA SER A 322 -38.86 27.89 15.98
C SER A 322 -40.16 28.64 15.74
N GLU A 323 -41.31 27.99 15.96
CA GLU A 323 -42.62 28.55 15.65
C GLU A 323 -43.63 28.20 16.76
N LYS A 324 -44.57 29.13 17.03
CA LYS A 324 -45.51 29.01 18.16
C LYS A 324 -46.95 28.83 17.66
N TYR A 325 -47.76 28.11 18.44
CA TYR A 325 -49.15 27.81 18.09
C TYR A 325 -49.32 27.21 16.67
N VAL A 326 -48.48 26.23 16.32
CA VAL A 326 -48.57 25.46 15.07
C VAL A 326 -49.34 24.15 15.26
N THR A 327 -49.91 23.66 14.17
CA THR A 327 -50.48 22.29 14.05
C THR A 327 -49.65 21.45 13.08
N SER A 328 -48.86 22.09 12.22
CA SER A 328 -47.76 21.44 11.51
C SER A 328 -46.64 22.46 11.23
N ILE A 329 -45.41 21.96 11.14
CA ILE A 329 -44.21 22.71 10.72
C ILE A 329 -43.21 21.75 10.09
N ASN A 330 -42.59 22.17 8.98
CA ASN A 330 -41.48 21.47 8.35
C ASN A 330 -40.36 22.49 8.06
N ARG A 331 -39.12 22.19 8.47
CA ARG A 331 -37.94 23.07 8.37
C ARG A 331 -36.66 22.25 8.19
N THR A 332 -35.66 22.88 7.58
CA THR A 332 -34.24 22.49 7.62
C THR A 332 -33.43 23.64 8.19
N CYS A 333 -32.51 23.35 9.10
CA CYS A 333 -31.76 24.32 9.89
C CYS A 333 -30.35 23.82 10.19
N ASN A 334 -29.36 24.71 10.13
CA ASN A 334 -28.00 24.40 10.59
C ASN A 334 -27.92 24.70 12.09
N ILE A 335 -27.53 23.70 12.90
CA ILE A 335 -27.47 23.79 14.36
C ILE A 335 -26.19 23.16 14.92
N ALA A 336 -25.84 23.48 16.16
CA ALA A 336 -24.74 22.82 16.87
C ALA A 336 -25.04 21.32 17.11
N ASP A 337 -23.98 20.52 17.12
CA ASP A 337 -23.87 19.08 17.43
C ASP A 337 -24.79 18.53 18.55
N SER A 338 -24.97 19.35 19.57
CA SER A 338 -25.60 19.07 20.85
C SER A 338 -27.04 19.63 20.96
N GLY A 339 -27.51 20.31 19.92
CA GLY A 339 -28.86 20.88 19.81
C GLY A 339 -29.95 19.84 19.52
N GLY A 340 -31.20 20.29 19.41
CA GLY A 340 -32.33 19.41 19.18
C GLY A 340 -33.68 20.10 19.07
N ILE A 341 -34.74 19.32 18.79
CA ILE A 341 -36.11 19.81 18.77
C ILE A 341 -36.79 19.62 20.14
N MET A 342 -37.53 20.65 20.55
CA MET A 342 -38.33 20.70 21.76
C MET A 342 -39.79 21.05 21.40
N ILE A 343 -40.72 20.18 21.74
CA ILE A 343 -42.15 20.32 21.45
C ILE A 343 -42.91 20.51 22.77
N VAL A 344 -43.73 21.55 22.87
CA VAL A 344 -44.42 21.93 24.12
C VAL A 344 -45.93 21.86 23.95
N ASN A 345 -46.60 21.04 24.77
CA ASN A 345 -48.07 21.05 24.86
C ASN A 345 -48.55 22.07 25.91
N LYS A 346 -49.14 23.17 25.44
CA LYS A 346 -49.77 24.21 26.28
C LYS A 346 -51.29 24.05 26.42
N ALA A 347 -51.90 23.04 25.79
CA ALA A 347 -53.33 22.76 25.90
C ALA A 347 -53.64 21.93 27.15
N PHE A 348 -54.82 22.16 27.75
CA PHE A 348 -55.31 21.45 28.95
C PHE A 348 -55.70 19.97 28.72
N LYS A 349 -55.32 19.37 27.59
CA LYS A 349 -55.58 17.98 27.23
C LYS A 349 -54.33 17.33 26.64
N PRO A 350 -54.21 15.99 26.66
CA PRO A 350 -53.24 15.30 25.80
C PRO A 350 -53.46 15.65 24.33
N ILE A 351 -52.37 15.63 23.58
CA ILE A 351 -52.34 15.83 22.14
C ILE A 351 -51.53 14.71 21.50
N LYS A 352 -51.85 14.38 20.24
CA LYS A 352 -51.06 13.46 19.44
C LYS A 352 -50.15 14.25 18.51
N VAL A 353 -48.86 13.94 18.54
CA VAL A 353 -47.83 14.59 17.73
C VAL A 353 -47.04 13.52 17.00
N LYS A 354 -46.97 13.62 15.68
CA LYS A 354 -46.04 12.86 14.86
C LYS A 354 -44.80 13.72 14.61
N LEU A 355 -43.63 13.16 14.92
CA LEU A 355 -42.33 13.76 14.66
C LEU A 355 -41.58 12.91 13.62
N VAL A 356 -41.11 13.56 12.56
CA VAL A 356 -40.01 13.06 11.72
C VAL A 356 -38.85 14.02 11.90
N ALA A 357 -37.67 13.50 12.23
CA ALA A 357 -36.48 14.29 12.51
C ALA A 357 -35.26 13.63 11.85
N LYS A 358 -34.40 14.43 11.24
CA LYS A 358 -33.22 14.01 10.49
C LYS A 358 -32.03 14.88 10.87
N TYR A 359 -30.91 14.25 11.19
CA TYR A 359 -29.61 14.91 11.32
C TYR A 359 -28.74 14.47 10.15
N LYS A 360 -28.28 15.42 9.34
CA LYS A 360 -27.24 15.21 8.33
C LYS A 360 -26.00 16.00 8.76
N TYR A 361 -24.90 15.30 8.99
CA TYR A 361 -23.68 15.89 9.52
C TYR A 361 -22.45 15.21 8.96
N ASP A 362 -21.36 15.96 8.90
CA ASP A 362 -20.05 15.43 8.57
C ASP A 362 -19.29 15.06 9.85
N HIS A 363 -18.52 13.98 9.78
CA HIS A 363 -17.65 13.55 10.87
C HIS A 363 -16.44 12.82 10.31
N TYR A 364 -15.38 12.70 11.12
CA TYR A 364 -14.28 11.81 10.81
C TYR A 364 -14.56 10.42 11.43
N ILE A 365 -14.38 9.35 10.65
CA ILE A 365 -14.56 7.96 11.13
C ILE A 365 -13.38 7.44 11.98
N VAL A 366 -12.32 8.24 12.10
CA VAL A 366 -11.15 8.07 12.98
C VAL A 366 -10.87 9.47 13.56
N ASP A 367 -10.49 9.59 14.84
CA ASP A 367 -10.14 10.90 15.40
C ASP A 367 -8.90 11.47 14.65
N PRO A 368 -8.94 12.71 14.12
CA PRO A 368 -7.79 13.32 13.48
C PRO A 368 -6.52 13.37 14.34
N ALA A 369 -6.64 13.34 15.68
CA ALA A 369 -5.51 13.27 16.60
C ALA A 369 -4.89 11.87 16.72
N GLU A 370 -5.60 10.81 16.30
CA GLU A 370 -5.09 9.43 16.25
C GLU A 370 -4.40 9.10 14.91
N VAL A 371 -4.48 9.99 13.90
CA VAL A 371 -3.87 9.81 12.58
C VAL A 371 -2.39 10.23 12.60
N VAL A 372 -1.54 9.34 13.12
CA VAL A 372 -0.08 9.46 13.19
C VAL A 372 0.57 8.99 11.90
N MET A 373 1.50 9.77 11.36
CA MET A 373 2.11 9.55 10.04
C MET A 373 3.59 9.16 10.17
N ASP A 374 3.88 7.86 10.14
CA ASP A 374 5.24 7.34 10.18
C ASP A 374 5.94 7.41 8.82
N TYR A 375 7.23 7.75 8.88
CA TYR A 375 8.14 7.87 7.74
C TYR A 375 9.57 7.59 8.21
N TYR A 376 10.47 7.38 7.26
CA TYR A 376 11.91 7.35 7.47
C TYR A 376 12.59 8.35 6.53
N THR A 377 13.80 8.79 6.88
CA THR A 377 14.69 9.51 5.98
C THR A 377 15.61 8.51 5.30
N VAL A 378 15.70 8.54 3.96
CA VAL A 378 16.61 7.67 3.19
C VAL A 378 17.30 8.48 2.09
N ASP A 379 18.63 8.46 2.05
CA ASP A 379 19.46 9.29 1.17
C ASP A 379 19.15 10.81 1.24
N ASN A 380 18.66 11.30 2.39
CA ASN A 380 18.11 12.64 2.66
C ASN A 380 16.72 12.96 2.09
N GLU A 381 15.99 11.96 1.59
CA GLU A 381 14.60 12.10 1.15
C GLU A 381 13.63 11.52 2.20
N THR A 382 12.48 12.16 2.39
CA THR A 382 11.40 11.63 3.24
C THR A 382 10.67 10.50 2.51
N CYS A 383 10.59 9.34 3.15
CA CYS A 383 9.99 8.12 2.62
C CYS A 383 8.88 7.60 3.56
N VAL A 384 7.63 7.64 3.09
CA VAL A 384 6.45 7.27 3.89
C VAL A 384 6.24 5.76 3.96
N VAL A 385 5.74 5.26 5.09
CA VAL A 385 5.35 3.86 5.28
C VAL A 385 4.08 3.51 4.49
N LEU A 386 4.13 2.42 3.71
CA LEU A 386 3.00 1.88 2.97
C LEU A 386 2.66 0.47 3.49
N GLU A 387 1.87 0.43 4.56
CA GLU A 387 1.49 -0.79 5.25
C GLU A 387 0.32 -1.52 4.56
N ALA A 388 0.58 -2.70 4.00
CA ALA A 388 -0.40 -3.52 3.29
C ALA A 388 -1.37 -4.29 4.21
N THR A 389 -1.00 -4.51 5.48
CA THR A 389 -1.80 -5.31 6.43
C THR A 389 -2.85 -4.51 7.20
N ALA A 390 -2.84 -3.18 7.11
CA ALA A 390 -3.67 -2.26 7.89
C ALA A 390 -5.19 -2.35 7.61
N GLY A 391 -5.62 -3.10 6.60
CA GLY A 391 -7.02 -3.37 6.29
C GLY A 391 -7.82 -2.12 5.89
N LYS A 392 -9.14 -2.12 6.15
CA LYS A 392 -10.08 -1.09 5.69
C LYS A 392 -9.68 0.35 6.07
N PHE A 393 -9.08 0.51 7.25
CA PHE A 393 -8.71 1.82 7.82
C PHE A 393 -7.24 2.18 7.61
N GLY A 394 -6.48 1.37 6.86
CA GLY A 394 -5.09 1.67 6.51
C GLY A 394 -4.94 2.98 5.74
N TYR A 395 -3.78 3.61 5.87
CA TYR A 395 -3.41 4.85 5.18
C TYR A 395 -1.90 4.89 4.92
N PRO A 396 -1.42 5.61 3.89
CA PRO A 396 0.00 5.92 3.76
C PRO A 396 0.45 6.69 5.00
N GLY A 397 1.47 6.19 5.70
CA GLY A 397 1.94 6.69 7.00
C GLY A 397 1.47 5.86 8.18
N TYR A 398 0.51 4.94 8.03
CA TYR A 398 0.22 3.96 9.08
C TYR A 398 1.37 2.95 9.17
N SER A 399 1.86 2.69 10.39
CA SER A 399 2.76 1.58 10.68
C SER A 399 2.25 0.77 11.88
N VAL A 400 2.60 -0.51 11.92
CA VAL A 400 2.51 -1.32 13.13
C VAL A 400 3.79 -1.10 13.96
N ASP A 401 3.68 -0.91 15.27
CA ASP A 401 4.83 -0.83 16.20
C ASP A 401 5.54 -2.18 16.33
N ASP A 402 6.29 -2.53 15.28
CA ASP A 402 7.23 -3.63 15.27
C ASP A 402 8.63 -3.13 15.68
N LYS A 403 9.08 -3.65 16.83
CA LYS A 403 10.39 -3.41 17.43
C LYS A 403 11.45 -4.42 16.98
N THR A 404 11.11 -5.34 16.07
CA THR A 404 12.11 -6.16 15.39
C THR A 404 12.97 -5.30 14.46
N MET A 405 14.03 -5.95 13.98
CA MET A 405 15.06 -5.35 13.16
C MET A 405 14.59 -5.23 11.70
N LYS A 406 14.49 -3.99 11.22
CA LYS A 406 14.01 -3.66 9.87
C LYS A 406 15.17 -3.63 8.87
N MET A 407 14.96 -4.20 7.68
CA MET A 407 15.88 -4.15 6.54
C MET A 407 15.19 -3.54 5.34
N ALA A 408 15.54 -2.31 4.98
CA ALA A 408 15.08 -1.64 3.77
C ALA A 408 16.04 -1.91 2.60
N ILE A 409 15.49 -2.18 1.42
CA ILE A 409 16.26 -2.56 0.23
C ILE A 409 15.69 -1.89 -1.01
N ASP A 410 16.58 -1.30 -1.80
CA ASP A 410 16.28 -0.68 -3.08
C ASP A 410 16.05 -1.76 -4.15
N PRO A 411 14.84 -1.91 -4.71
CA PRO A 411 14.55 -2.92 -5.71
C PRO A 411 15.24 -2.66 -7.06
N SER A 412 15.71 -1.45 -7.33
CA SER A 412 16.41 -1.10 -8.57
C SER A 412 17.91 -1.43 -8.54
N SER A 413 18.54 -1.38 -7.35
CA SER A 413 19.98 -1.56 -7.17
C SER A 413 20.38 -2.74 -6.28
N PHE A 414 19.43 -3.40 -5.61
CA PHE A 414 19.65 -4.42 -4.57
C PHE A 414 20.46 -3.91 -3.36
N ARG A 415 20.63 -2.58 -3.22
CA ARG A 415 21.31 -1.93 -2.11
C ARG A 415 20.44 -1.96 -0.86
N ILE A 416 20.97 -2.54 0.23
CA ILE A 416 20.43 -2.36 1.58
C ILE A 416 20.69 -0.92 2.03
N VAL A 417 19.67 -0.26 2.57
CA VAL A 417 19.75 1.12 3.07
C VAL A 417 19.47 1.20 4.57
N ASN A 418 20.10 2.17 5.24
CA ASN A 418 19.78 2.50 6.62
C ASN A 418 18.50 3.34 6.67
N LEU A 419 17.60 3.01 7.59
CA LEU A 419 16.46 3.84 7.96
C LEU A 419 16.85 4.72 9.15
N THR A 420 16.52 6.01 9.08
CA THR A 420 16.78 7.02 10.14
C THR A 420 15.59 7.94 10.34
#